data_AF-A0A9X2C4J9-F1
#
_entry.id   AF-A0A9X2C4J9-F1
#
_cell.length_a   1.000
_cell.length_b   1.000
_cell.length_c   1.000
_cell.angle_alpha   90.00
_cell.angle_beta   90.00
_cell.angle_gamma   90.00
#
_symmetry.space_group_name_H-M   'P 1'
#
loop_
_entity.id
_entity.type
_entity.pdbx_description
1 polymer ?
#
loop_
_entity_poly.entity_id
_entity_poly.type
_entity_poly.pdbx_seq_one_letter_code
_entity_poly.pdbx_strand_id
1 'polypeptide(L)'
;MDTSQAKTSSDPCFSWDVLVSHLKAAYESLESPSYLFSHTFFDKQKYPEVLRFLEAHYNVNEDTEPNADVSYLYFIEGVKLSAVLRVSFVGKYFYLSSLLEDGGEEEPSIESLSDSSKALLMKHMLDAGFVFTSGKVLKEKIIFAGQPTTVYSLLYSYEDEPSWL
;
A
#
# COMPACT_ATOMS: atom_id res chain seq x y z
N MET A 1 6.14 14.38 -29.09
CA MET A 1 5.04 14.57 -28.14
C MET A 1 4.27 13.26 -28.16
N ASP A 2 4.54 12.39 -27.19
CA ASP A 2 3.91 11.07 -27.13
C ASP A 2 2.85 11.10 -26.02
N THR A 3 1.60 10.95 -26.45
CA THR A 3 0.43 11.01 -25.59
C THR A 3 0.36 9.77 -24.71
N SER A 4 0.37 10.01 -23.41
CA SER A 4 0.05 9.09 -22.32
C SER A 4 -1.09 8.14 -22.70
N GLN A 5 -0.79 6.88 -22.98
CA GLN A 5 -1.83 5.84 -23.04
C GLN A 5 -2.30 5.58 -21.62
N ALA A 6 -3.47 6.12 -21.29
CA ALA A 6 -4.22 5.73 -20.10
C ALA A 6 -4.46 4.22 -20.17
N LYS A 7 -3.73 3.45 -19.35
CA LYS A 7 -4.04 2.05 -19.11
C LYS A 7 -5.44 2.00 -18.50
N THR A 8 -6.42 1.45 -19.19
CA THR A 8 -7.70 1.12 -18.54
C THR A 8 -7.48 -0.10 -17.66
N SER A 9 -7.35 0.09 -16.34
CA SER A 9 -7.52 -1.01 -15.38
C SER A 9 -8.96 -1.54 -15.51
N SER A 10 -9.13 -2.86 -15.43
CA SER A 10 -10.46 -3.47 -15.33
C SER A 10 -11.03 -3.38 -13.91
N ASP A 11 -10.34 -2.73 -12.98
CA ASP A 11 -10.81 -2.48 -11.62
C ASP A 11 -11.52 -1.11 -11.59
N PRO A 12 -12.87 -1.09 -11.57
CA PRO A 12 -13.64 0.15 -11.69
C PRO A 12 -13.43 1.12 -10.51
N CYS A 13 -12.81 0.65 -9.42
CA CYS A 13 -12.56 1.44 -8.22
C CYS A 13 -11.14 2.04 -8.17
N PHE A 14 -10.26 1.71 -9.13
CA PHE A 14 -8.88 2.20 -9.16
C PHE A 14 -8.64 3.16 -10.32
N SER A 15 -8.28 4.42 -10.00
CA SER A 15 -7.97 5.44 -11.01
C SER A 15 -6.48 5.66 -11.18
N TRP A 16 -5.97 5.43 -12.40
CA TRP A 16 -4.58 5.63 -12.76
C TRP A 16 -4.16 7.09 -12.73
N ASP A 17 -5.02 8.00 -13.19
CA ASP A 17 -4.70 9.43 -13.18
C ASP A 17 -4.56 9.96 -11.74
N VAL A 18 -5.38 9.43 -10.83
CA VAL A 18 -5.28 9.71 -9.39
C VAL A 18 -4.00 9.12 -8.82
N LEU A 19 -3.66 7.87 -9.15
CA LEU A 19 -2.40 7.25 -8.74
C LEU A 19 -1.19 8.09 -9.19
N VAL A 20 -1.11 8.43 -10.47
CA VAL A 20 -0.01 9.23 -11.03
C VAL A 20 0.09 10.59 -10.35
N SER A 21 -1.04 11.22 -10.03
CA SER A 21 -1.08 12.48 -9.30
C SER A 21 -0.53 12.34 -7.87
N HIS A 22 -0.91 11.28 -7.16
CA HIS A 22 -0.38 10.99 -5.82
C HIS A 22 1.12 10.65 -5.85
N LEU A 23 1.57 9.86 -6.83
CA LEU A 23 2.99 9.55 -7.01
C LEU A 23 3.80 10.83 -7.20
N LYS A 24 3.37 11.73 -8.08
CA LYS A 24 4.04 13.03 -8.28
C LYS A 24 4.01 13.91 -7.02
N ALA A 25 2.92 13.88 -6.27
CA ALA A 25 2.82 14.65 -5.04
C ALA A 25 3.75 14.14 -3.93
N ALA A 26 3.94 12.82 -3.82
CA ALA A 26 4.80 12.21 -2.81
C ALA A 26 6.28 12.23 -3.20
N TYR A 27 6.59 11.80 -4.43
CA TYR A 27 7.96 11.66 -4.93
C TYR A 27 8.53 12.93 -5.56
N GLU A 28 7.71 13.99 -5.69
CA GLU A 28 8.01 15.26 -6.37
C GLU A 28 8.22 15.15 -7.89
N SER A 29 8.87 14.10 -8.37
CA SER A 29 9.10 13.77 -9.78
C SER A 29 9.08 12.26 -9.99
N LEU A 30 8.58 11.82 -11.15
CA LEU A 30 8.66 10.41 -11.54
C LEU A 30 9.98 10.09 -12.24
N GLU A 31 10.68 11.10 -12.74
CA GLU A 31 11.96 10.97 -13.44
C GLU A 31 13.16 11.04 -12.48
N SER A 32 13.05 11.85 -11.41
CA SER A 32 14.07 12.02 -10.36
C SER A 32 13.40 12.02 -8.99
N PRO A 33 12.96 10.86 -8.48
CA PRO A 33 12.12 10.78 -7.29
C PRO A 33 12.86 11.09 -5.99
N SER A 34 12.17 11.79 -5.08
CA SER A 34 12.59 12.02 -3.69
C SER A 34 11.84 11.09 -2.75
N TYR A 35 12.55 10.47 -1.81
CA TYR A 35 11.96 9.56 -0.81
C TYR A 35 11.80 10.21 0.57
N LEU A 36 12.18 11.49 0.74
CA LEU A 36 12.18 12.17 2.05
C LEU A 36 10.79 12.22 2.74
N PHE A 37 9.72 12.07 1.96
CA PHE A 37 8.36 12.00 2.51
C PHE A 37 8.17 10.79 3.43
N SER A 38 8.81 9.64 3.18
CA SER A 38 8.63 8.42 3.99
C SER A 38 9.11 8.64 5.41
N HIS A 39 10.33 9.15 5.60
CA HIS A 39 10.87 9.50 6.90
C HIS A 39 9.99 10.53 7.64
N THR A 40 9.54 11.57 6.93
CA THR A 40 8.67 12.59 7.51
C THR A 40 7.35 12.00 8.03
N PHE A 41 6.77 11.05 7.30
CA PHE A 41 5.50 10.43 7.64
C PHE A 41 5.63 9.34 8.69
N PHE A 42 6.77 8.66 8.74
CA PHE A 42 7.13 7.76 9.82
C PHE A 42 7.15 8.52 11.15
N ASP A 43 7.93 9.60 11.24
CA ASP A 43 8.07 10.41 12.46
C ASP A 43 6.74 11.03 12.94
N LYS A 44 5.90 11.45 11.98
CA LYS A 44 4.62 12.12 12.28
C LYS A 44 3.46 11.16 12.51
N GLN A 45 3.66 9.87 12.29
CA GLN A 45 2.61 8.88 12.30
C GLN A 45 1.43 9.26 11.40
N LYS A 46 1.58 9.19 10.07
CA LYS A 46 0.66 9.80 9.09
C LYS A 46 -0.83 9.47 9.28
N TYR A 47 -1.16 8.24 9.68
CA TYR A 47 -2.53 7.75 9.83
C TYR A 47 -2.76 7.20 11.24
N PRO A 48 -2.74 8.06 12.28
CA PRO A 48 -2.83 7.59 13.66
C PRO A 48 -4.20 6.97 13.96
N GLU A 49 -5.24 7.27 13.18
CA GLU A 49 -6.55 6.62 13.25
C GLU A 49 -6.53 5.14 12.85
N VAL A 50 -5.67 4.76 11.89
CA VAL A 50 -5.56 3.36 11.47
C VAL A 50 -4.98 2.54 12.60
N LEU A 51 -3.85 2.99 13.19
CA LEU A 51 -3.25 2.28 14.32
C LEU A 51 -4.23 2.16 15.49
N ARG A 52 -4.89 3.25 15.88
CA ARG A 52 -5.90 3.21 16.96
C ARG A 52 -7.02 2.23 16.70
N PHE A 53 -7.49 2.13 15.46
CA PHE A 53 -8.51 1.14 15.09
C PHE A 53 -7.97 -0.28 15.23
N LEU A 54 -6.74 -0.52 14.75
CA LEU A 54 -6.12 -1.83 14.79
C LEU A 54 -5.92 -2.30 16.24
N GLU A 55 -5.30 -1.48 17.09
CA GLU A 55 -5.04 -1.77 18.51
C GLU A 55 -6.32 -2.01 19.32
N ALA A 56 -7.44 -1.41 18.92
CA ALA A 56 -8.72 -1.57 19.60
C ALA A 56 -9.44 -2.89 19.26
N HIS A 57 -9.09 -3.55 18.15
CA HIS A 57 -9.86 -4.69 17.61
C HIS A 57 -9.01 -5.94 17.35
N TYR A 58 -7.68 -5.81 17.31
CA TYR A 58 -6.75 -6.88 16.93
C TYR A 58 -5.50 -6.86 17.81
N ASN A 59 -4.75 -7.96 17.81
CA ASN A 59 -3.36 -7.97 18.23
C ASN A 59 -2.50 -7.55 17.04
N VAL A 60 -1.67 -6.52 17.21
CA VAL A 60 -1.00 -5.84 16.11
C VAL A 60 0.48 -5.79 16.40
N ASN A 61 1.29 -6.18 15.43
CA ASN A 61 2.72 -5.95 15.42
C ASN A 61 3.07 -5.09 14.20
N GLU A 62 3.60 -3.90 14.42
CA GLU A 62 4.13 -3.07 13.34
C GLU A 62 5.57 -3.52 13.02
N ASP A 63 5.85 -3.79 11.76
CA ASP A 63 7.17 -4.22 11.26
C ASP A 63 7.60 -3.37 10.05
N THR A 64 7.38 -2.05 10.14
CA THR A 64 7.79 -1.11 9.10
C THR A 64 9.30 -0.92 9.15
N GLU A 65 9.99 -1.09 8.01
CA GLU A 65 11.41 -0.76 7.88
C GLU A 65 11.58 0.67 7.33
N PRO A 66 11.99 1.65 8.14
CA PRO A 66 12.02 3.06 7.73
C PRO A 66 12.94 3.36 6.54
N ASN A 67 13.91 2.48 6.26
CA ASN A 67 14.88 2.62 5.17
C ASN A 67 14.54 1.75 3.95
N ALA A 68 13.37 1.12 3.89
CA ALA A 68 12.95 0.31 2.75
C ALA A 68 11.46 0.49 2.40
N ASP A 69 10.65 0.89 3.38
CA ASP A 69 9.21 1.03 3.21
C ASP A 69 8.80 2.48 2.94
N VAL A 70 7.85 2.61 2.01
CA VAL A 70 7.07 3.83 1.78
C VAL A 70 5.63 3.61 2.25
N SER A 71 5.47 2.78 3.27
CA SER A 71 4.19 2.38 3.87
C SER A 71 4.39 1.95 5.32
N TYR A 72 3.28 1.81 6.05
CA TYR A 72 3.28 0.98 7.26
C TYR A 72 3.05 -0.48 6.90
N LEU A 73 3.77 -1.38 7.58
CA LEU A 73 3.53 -2.83 7.56
C LEU A 73 3.01 -3.26 8.93
N TYR A 74 1.80 -3.82 8.95
CA TYR A 74 1.18 -4.37 10.16
C TYR A 74 0.89 -5.85 9.99
N PHE A 75 1.41 -6.66 10.91
CA PHE A 75 0.95 -8.01 11.17
C PHE A 75 -0.24 -7.95 12.11
N ILE A 76 -1.35 -8.54 11.70
CA ILE A 76 -2.64 -8.46 12.39
C ILE A 76 -3.11 -9.87 12.73
N GLU A 77 -3.31 -10.11 14.02
CA GLU A 77 -3.90 -11.32 14.55
C GLU A 77 -5.25 -11.01 15.19
N GLY A 78 -6.27 -11.79 14.83
CA GLY A 78 -7.62 -11.70 15.38
C GLY A 78 -8.27 -13.06 15.48
N VAL A 79 -9.56 -13.09 15.86
CA VAL A 79 -10.32 -14.34 15.88
C VAL A 79 -10.40 -14.89 14.45
N LYS A 80 -9.68 -15.99 14.19
CA LYS A 80 -9.52 -16.65 12.89
C LYS A 80 -8.83 -15.81 11.80
N LEU A 81 -8.25 -14.68 12.17
CA LEU A 81 -7.53 -13.81 11.27
C LEU A 81 -6.03 -13.89 11.57
N SER A 82 -5.24 -14.20 10.56
CA SER A 82 -3.80 -13.92 10.50
C SER A 82 -3.54 -13.22 9.18
N ALA A 83 -3.08 -11.98 9.22
CA ALA A 83 -3.05 -11.13 8.05
C ALA A 83 -1.91 -10.11 8.05
N VAL A 84 -1.54 -9.68 6.85
CA VAL A 84 -0.67 -8.55 6.58
C VAL A 84 -1.51 -7.41 6.04
N LEU A 85 -1.43 -6.25 6.69
CA LEU A 85 -1.96 -4.99 6.20
C LEU A 85 -0.79 -4.07 5.84
N ARG A 86 -0.77 -3.58 4.60
CA ARG A 86 0.11 -2.48 4.22
C ARG A 86 -0.67 -1.22 3.93
N VAL A 87 -0.16 -0.07 4.41
CA VAL A 87 -0.83 1.24 4.27
C VAL A 87 0.15 2.27 3.72
N SER A 88 -0.09 2.74 2.49
CA SER A 88 0.86 3.57 1.73
C SER A 88 1.03 4.99 2.28
N PHE A 89 2.26 5.50 2.25
CA PHE A 89 2.55 6.91 2.49
C PHE A 89 2.36 7.80 1.27
N VAL A 90 2.30 7.24 0.06
CA VAL A 90 2.12 8.01 -1.18
C VAL A 90 0.70 8.57 -1.30
N GLY A 91 -0.28 7.82 -0.80
CA GLY A 91 -1.69 8.20 -0.75
C GLY A 91 -2.47 7.24 0.13
N LYS A 92 -3.78 7.42 0.24
CA LYS A 92 -4.65 6.51 1.00
C LYS A 92 -4.87 5.19 0.25
N TYR A 93 -3.81 4.41 0.07
CA TYR A 93 -3.84 3.08 -0.52
C TYR A 93 -3.54 2.04 0.54
N PHE A 94 -4.17 0.87 0.41
CA PHE A 94 -3.85 -0.27 1.26
C PHE A 94 -4.04 -1.57 0.50
N TYR A 95 -3.33 -2.61 0.93
CA TYR A 95 -3.75 -3.98 0.66
C TYR A 95 -3.80 -4.78 1.95
N LEU A 96 -4.61 -5.82 1.92
CA LEU A 96 -4.80 -6.75 3.03
C LEU A 96 -4.69 -8.17 2.49
N SER A 97 -3.70 -8.91 2.97
CA SER A 97 -3.46 -10.30 2.63
C SER A 97 -3.64 -11.19 3.86
N SER A 98 -4.13 -12.42 3.66
CA SER A 98 -4.08 -13.44 4.71
C SER A 98 -2.69 -14.07 4.74
N LEU A 99 -2.17 -14.36 5.93
CA LEU A 99 -0.96 -15.15 6.08
C LEU A 99 -1.28 -16.64 5.97
N LEU A 100 -0.47 -17.33 5.19
CA LEU A 100 -0.48 -18.77 5.02
C LEU A 100 0.36 -19.44 6.12
N GLU A 101 0.14 -20.73 6.35
CA GLU A 101 0.86 -21.51 7.37
C GLU A 101 2.38 -21.60 7.11
N ASP A 102 2.81 -21.43 5.85
CA ASP A 102 4.22 -21.41 5.45
C ASP A 102 4.87 -20.01 5.61
N GLY A 103 4.12 -19.03 6.12
CA GLY A 103 4.56 -17.64 6.24
C GLY A 103 4.41 -16.83 4.96
N GLY A 104 3.89 -17.42 3.88
CA GLY A 104 3.55 -16.70 2.66
C GLY A 104 2.31 -15.81 2.80
N GLU A 105 2.13 -14.90 1.85
CA GLU A 105 0.94 -14.06 1.75
C GLU A 105 0.03 -14.56 0.62
N GLU A 106 -1.27 -14.66 0.88
CA GLU A 106 -2.26 -14.83 -0.18
C GLU A 106 -2.28 -13.63 -1.12
N GLU A 107 -2.69 -13.83 -2.38
CA GLU A 107 -2.86 -12.69 -3.28
C GLU A 107 -3.99 -11.76 -2.78
N PRO A 108 -3.74 -10.44 -2.61
CA PRO A 108 -4.76 -9.53 -2.12
C PRO A 108 -5.97 -9.49 -3.06
N SER A 109 -7.13 -9.87 -2.53
CA SER A 109 -8.40 -9.89 -3.27
C SER A 109 -9.56 -9.37 -2.42
N ILE A 110 -10.53 -8.71 -3.08
CA ILE A 110 -11.76 -8.22 -2.44
C ILE A 110 -12.72 -9.37 -2.13
N GLU A 111 -12.63 -10.48 -2.85
CA GLU A 111 -13.62 -11.56 -2.80
C GLU A 111 -13.48 -12.45 -1.55
N SER A 112 -12.37 -12.38 -0.81
CA SER A 112 -12.09 -13.25 0.34
C SER A 112 -12.71 -12.78 1.68
N LEU A 113 -13.84 -12.06 1.67
CA LEU A 113 -14.45 -11.47 2.87
C LEU A 113 -15.31 -12.44 3.69
N SER A 114 -15.09 -13.75 3.56
CA SER A 114 -15.83 -14.77 4.33
C SER A 114 -15.52 -14.73 5.83
N ASP A 115 -14.38 -14.16 6.23
CA ASP A 115 -14.03 -13.92 7.63
C ASP A 115 -14.55 -12.56 8.12
N SER A 116 -15.39 -12.57 9.16
CA SER A 116 -15.96 -11.36 9.76
C SER A 116 -14.89 -10.37 10.25
N SER A 117 -13.75 -10.86 10.71
CA SER A 117 -12.64 -10.04 11.22
C SER A 117 -11.91 -9.32 10.08
N LYS A 118 -11.63 -10.02 8.97
CA LYS A 118 -11.04 -9.43 7.75
C LYS A 118 -12.01 -8.43 7.10
N ALA A 119 -13.30 -8.79 7.05
CA ALA A 119 -14.33 -7.96 6.49
C ALA A 119 -14.54 -6.64 7.25
N LEU A 120 -14.46 -6.68 8.58
CA LEU A 120 -14.52 -5.50 9.43
C LEU A 120 -13.38 -4.52 9.10
N LEU A 121 -12.14 -5.01 9.02
CA LEU A 121 -10.99 -4.17 8.70
C LEU A 121 -11.08 -3.60 7.27
N MET A 122 -11.39 -4.45 6.29
CA MET A 122 -11.58 -4.00 4.91
C MET A 122 -12.62 -2.88 4.83
N LYS A 123 -13.78 -3.08 5.46
CA LYS A 123 -14.84 -2.08 5.51
C LYS A 123 -14.37 -0.79 6.17
N HIS A 124 -13.69 -0.87 7.32
CA HIS A 124 -13.19 0.30 8.02
C HIS A 124 -12.26 1.15 7.15
N MET A 125 -11.31 0.51 6.46
CA MET A 125 -10.37 1.19 5.58
C MET A 125 -11.09 1.88 4.40
N LEU A 126 -12.03 1.18 3.77
CA LEU A 126 -12.84 1.74 2.67
C LEU A 126 -13.71 2.92 3.14
N ASP A 127 -14.37 2.79 4.29
CA ASP A 127 -15.19 3.86 4.89
C ASP A 127 -14.35 5.09 5.29
N ALA A 128 -13.07 4.89 5.65
CA ALA A 128 -12.08 5.94 5.91
C ALA A 128 -11.52 6.60 4.63
N GLY A 129 -11.98 6.16 3.46
CA GLY A 129 -11.61 6.68 2.14
C GLY A 129 -10.29 6.12 1.61
N PHE A 130 -9.83 4.98 2.13
CA PHE A 130 -8.70 4.28 1.53
C PHE A 130 -9.14 3.47 0.31
N VAL A 131 -8.23 3.35 -0.65
CA VAL A 131 -8.40 2.60 -1.89
C VAL A 131 -7.67 1.27 -1.75
N PHE A 132 -8.41 0.18 -1.89
CA PHE A 132 -7.83 -1.16 -1.90
C PHE A 132 -7.03 -1.40 -3.19
N THR A 133 -5.81 -1.92 -3.05
CA THR A 133 -4.96 -2.32 -4.19
C THR A 133 -4.90 -3.84 -4.29
N SER A 134 -5.62 -4.39 -5.27
CA SER A 134 -5.63 -5.84 -5.54
C SER A 134 -4.30 -6.34 -6.09
N GLY A 135 -4.04 -7.65 -5.99
CA GLY A 135 -2.83 -8.27 -6.56
C GLY A 135 -2.61 -7.96 -8.04
N LYS A 136 -3.70 -7.83 -8.82
CA LYS A 136 -3.65 -7.37 -10.21
C LYS A 136 -3.09 -5.95 -10.34
N VAL A 137 -3.59 -5.00 -9.54
CA VAL A 137 -3.12 -3.62 -9.54
C VAL A 137 -1.66 -3.55 -9.10
N LEU A 138 -1.29 -4.30 -8.05
CA LEU A 138 0.07 -4.32 -7.50
C LEU A 138 1.14 -4.76 -8.52
N LYS A 139 0.79 -5.72 -9.39
CA LYS A 139 1.69 -6.26 -10.44
C LYS A 139 1.85 -5.36 -11.67
N GLU A 140 1.02 -4.33 -11.82
CA GLU A 140 1.11 -3.42 -12.95
C GLU A 140 2.41 -2.63 -12.93
N LYS A 141 2.95 -2.37 -14.12
CA LYS A 141 4.20 -1.63 -14.30
C LYS A 141 3.97 -0.19 -14.75
N ILE A 142 4.74 0.72 -14.18
CA ILE A 142 4.82 2.15 -14.51
C ILE A 142 6.30 2.49 -14.76
N ILE A 143 6.57 3.44 -15.67
CA ILE A 143 7.93 3.97 -15.84
C ILE A 143 8.23 4.96 -14.71
N PHE A 144 9.26 4.68 -13.93
CA PHE A 144 9.71 5.48 -12.79
C PHE A 144 11.25 5.49 -12.77
N ALA A 145 11.85 6.67 -12.62
CA ALA A 145 13.29 6.92 -12.81
C ALA A 145 13.84 6.33 -14.13
N GLY A 146 13.03 6.32 -15.19
CA GLY A 146 13.39 5.75 -16.50
C GLY A 146 13.37 4.22 -16.57
N GLN A 147 12.97 3.51 -15.51
CA GLN A 147 12.88 2.05 -15.45
C GLN A 147 11.44 1.58 -15.22
N PRO A 148 11.05 0.38 -15.68
CA PRO A 148 9.75 -0.20 -15.34
C PRO A 148 9.74 -0.70 -13.88
N THR A 149 8.91 -0.09 -13.04
CA THR A 149 8.71 -0.44 -11.63
C THR A 149 7.26 -0.85 -11.37
N THR A 150 7.03 -1.75 -10.41
CA THR A 150 5.67 -2.20 -10.08
C THR A 150 4.93 -1.18 -9.22
N VAL A 151 3.59 -1.17 -9.30
CA VAL A 151 2.76 -0.36 -8.39
C VAL A 151 2.99 -0.75 -6.94
N TYR A 152 3.22 -2.04 -6.65
CA TYR A 152 3.62 -2.48 -5.32
C TYR A 152 4.83 -1.71 -4.82
N SER A 153 5.92 -1.69 -5.61
CA SER A 153 7.15 -1.06 -5.16
C SER A 153 6.95 0.46 -4.97
N LEU A 154 6.18 1.10 -5.84
CA LEU A 154 5.90 2.53 -5.74
C LEU A 154 4.97 2.93 -4.58
N LEU A 155 4.15 2.01 -4.06
CA LEU A 155 3.21 2.33 -2.99
C LEU A 155 3.65 1.82 -1.63
N TYR A 156 4.47 0.77 -1.57
CA TYR A 156 4.72 0.05 -0.33
C TYR A 156 6.19 -0.14 0.03
N SER A 157 7.08 -0.36 -0.95
CA SER A 157 8.48 -0.66 -0.68
C SER A 157 9.37 -0.33 -1.87
N TYR A 158 10.49 0.38 -1.68
CA TYR A 158 11.46 0.47 -2.77
C TYR A 158 12.42 -0.73 -2.70
N GLU A 159 12.55 -1.45 -3.82
CA GLU A 159 13.32 -2.70 -3.91
C GLU A 159 14.84 -2.47 -3.79
N ASP A 160 15.31 -1.27 -4.11
CA ASP A 160 16.71 -0.87 -3.98
C ASP A 160 16.78 0.42 -3.18
N GLU A 161 17.52 0.41 -2.07
CA GLU A 161 17.86 1.62 -1.34
C GLU A 161 18.44 2.64 -2.34
N PRO A 162 17.85 3.85 -2.48
CA PRO A 162 18.40 4.82 -3.38
C PRO A 162 19.84 5.13 -2.93
N SER A 163 20.81 4.66 -3.73
CA SER A 163 22.26 4.74 -3.51
C SER A 163 22.83 6.18 -3.47
N TRP A 164 21.98 7.18 -3.26
CA TRP A 164 22.32 8.59 -3.20
C TRP A 164 22.09 9.23 -1.81
N LEU A 165 21.99 8.42 -0.75
CA LEU A 165 22.33 8.85 0.62
C LEU A 165 23.84 8.81 0.84
#